data_AF-G3VBJ1-F1
#
_entry.id   AF-G3VBJ1-F1
#
_cell.length_a   1.000
_cell.length_b   1.000
_cell.length_c   1.000
_cell.angle_alpha   90.00
_cell.angle_beta   90.00
_cell.angle_gamma   90.00
#
_symmetry.space_group_name_H-M   'P 1'
#
loop_
_entity.id
_entity.type
_entity.pdbx_description
1 polymer ?
#
loop_
_entity_poly.entity_id
_entity_poly.type
_entity_poly.pdbx_seq_one_letter_code
_entity_poly.pdbx_strand_id
1 'polypeptide(L)'
;MKSLMILVFVGLAVAFSSDDGDDDKIVGGYTCEKNSLPYQVSLNVGYHICGGSLINKEWVLSAAHCYHYQRFQVRLGENNLQVIEGSEQLILAAKVILHPGFNRETNDNDIMLIKLKTPAILNRKVAPISLPRSCASTGTRCLISGWGDTKSHYVDYPKLLRCLHVPLLSDAECQASYPSRITENMVCAGFLGGGKDSCQGDSGGPLVCNGVYTKLQRKRVFNPMYKTHRRLSRGH
;
A
#
# COMPACT_ATOMS: atom_id res chain seq x y z
N MET A 1 10.74 -69.28 32.67
CA MET A 1 10.03 -68.00 32.90
C MET A 1 11.04 -66.89 32.62
N LYS A 2 10.93 -65.98 31.65
CA LYS A 2 9.93 -65.59 30.66
C LYS A 2 10.74 -65.08 29.45
N SER A 3 10.40 -65.49 28.22
CA SER A 3 10.92 -64.87 26.99
C SER A 3 10.42 -63.44 26.90
N LEU A 4 11.30 -62.49 26.56
CA LEU A 4 10.91 -61.12 26.22
C LEU A 4 11.35 -60.84 24.79
N MET A 5 10.40 -60.90 23.85
CA MET A 5 10.60 -60.42 22.48
C MET A 5 10.60 -58.89 22.48
N ILE A 6 11.66 -58.28 21.95
CA ILE A 6 11.70 -56.85 21.66
C ILE A 6 11.35 -56.68 20.18
N LEU A 7 10.13 -56.23 19.91
CA LEU A 7 9.72 -55.76 18.58
C LEU A 7 10.31 -54.37 18.33
N VAL A 8 11.22 -54.26 17.37
CA VAL A 8 11.70 -52.98 16.86
C VAL A 8 10.72 -52.49 15.80
N PHE A 9 9.89 -51.51 16.15
CA PHE A 9 9.12 -50.74 15.17
C PHE A 9 10.04 -49.71 14.53
N VAL A 10 10.46 -49.97 13.28
CA VAL A 10 11.07 -48.95 12.42
C VAL A 10 9.95 -48.02 11.97
N GLY A 11 9.74 -46.93 12.69
CA GLY A 11 8.90 -45.83 12.25
C GLY A 11 9.56 -45.11 11.09
N LEU A 12 9.10 -45.36 9.86
CA LEU A 12 9.44 -44.53 8.72
C LEU A 12 8.69 -43.20 8.91
N ALA A 13 9.38 -42.20 9.46
CA ALA A 13 8.88 -40.83 9.48
C ALA A 13 8.86 -40.33 8.02
N VAL A 14 7.71 -40.48 7.35
CA VAL A 14 7.46 -39.79 6.09
C VAL A 14 7.34 -38.32 6.45
N ALA A 15 8.42 -37.57 6.22
CA ALA A 15 8.37 -36.12 6.28
C ALA A 15 7.41 -35.65 5.17
N PHE A 16 6.18 -35.31 5.56
CA PHE A 16 5.34 -34.48 4.72
C PHE A 16 6.06 -33.13 4.63
N SER A 17 6.67 -32.84 3.48
CA SER A 17 7.02 -31.49 3.11
C SER A 17 5.71 -30.71 3.00
N SER A 18 5.37 -29.96 4.05
CA SER A 18 4.46 -28.84 3.93
C SER A 18 5.11 -27.85 2.98
N ASP A 19 4.59 -27.81 1.77
CA ASP A 19 4.84 -26.74 0.80
C ASP A 19 4.20 -25.47 1.36
N ASP A 20 4.84 -24.87 2.37
CA ASP A 20 4.45 -23.59 2.97
C ASP A 20 4.87 -22.47 2.02
N GLY A 21 4.17 -22.39 0.89
CA GLY A 21 4.16 -21.24 0.01
C GLY A 21 3.37 -20.10 0.63
N ASP A 22 3.94 -19.43 1.63
CA ASP A 22 3.36 -18.21 2.20
C ASP A 22 4.40 -17.08 2.26
N ASP A 23 4.60 -16.44 1.11
CA ASP A 23 5.48 -15.27 0.93
C ASP A 23 4.64 -13.99 1.01
N ASP A 24 4.49 -13.49 2.24
CA ASP A 24 3.73 -12.30 2.61
C ASP A 24 4.39 -10.97 2.16
N LYS A 25 3.65 -10.19 1.36
CA LYS A 25 4.00 -8.93 0.67
C LYS A 25 2.87 -7.88 0.84
N ILE A 26 3.18 -6.57 0.88
CA ILE A 26 2.59 -5.60 1.85
C ILE A 26 2.78 -6.19 3.24
N VAL A 27 3.26 -5.44 4.23
CA VAL A 27 3.50 -6.07 5.54
C VAL A 27 2.17 -6.66 6.02
N GLY A 28 2.10 -8.01 6.12
CA GLY A 28 0.89 -8.79 6.40
C GLY A 28 -0.31 -8.63 5.43
N GLY A 29 -0.09 -8.28 4.16
CA GLY A 29 -1.09 -8.25 3.09
C GLY A 29 -1.08 -9.49 2.20
N TYR A 30 -1.91 -9.54 1.16
CA TYR A 30 -2.09 -10.69 0.24
C TYR A 30 -1.99 -10.26 -1.24
N THR A 31 -1.76 -11.21 -2.16
CA THR A 31 -1.74 -10.90 -3.60
C THR A 31 -3.14 -10.50 -4.03
N CYS A 32 -3.30 -9.32 -4.63
CA CYS A 32 -4.59 -8.93 -5.19
C CYS A 32 -4.99 -9.90 -6.30
N GLU A 33 -6.30 -10.15 -6.44
CA GLU A 33 -6.78 -10.86 -7.61
C GLU A 33 -6.42 -10.07 -8.88
N LYS A 34 -5.92 -10.76 -9.91
CA LYS A 34 -5.40 -10.14 -11.12
C LYS A 34 -6.46 -9.25 -11.79
N ASN A 35 -6.12 -7.98 -12.00
CA ASN A 35 -7.00 -6.93 -12.56
C ASN A 35 -8.22 -6.56 -11.71
N SER A 36 -8.30 -6.97 -10.44
CA SER A 36 -9.43 -6.63 -9.56
C SER A 36 -9.52 -5.13 -9.21
N LEU A 37 -8.41 -4.40 -9.33
CA LEU A 37 -8.31 -2.98 -8.98
C LEU A 37 -7.99 -2.13 -10.23
N PRO A 38 -8.95 -1.95 -11.16
CA PRO A 38 -8.71 -1.35 -12.49
C PRO A 38 -8.36 0.15 -12.46
N TYR A 39 -8.48 0.80 -11.29
CA TYR A 39 -8.09 2.18 -11.06
C TYR A 39 -6.64 2.33 -10.58
N GLN A 40 -5.99 1.24 -10.17
CA GLN A 40 -4.60 1.28 -9.70
C GLN A 40 -3.69 1.68 -10.86
N VAL A 41 -2.77 2.61 -10.61
CA VAL A 41 -1.70 2.93 -11.55
C VAL A 41 -0.33 2.84 -10.90
N SER A 42 0.68 2.61 -11.73
CA SER A 42 2.09 2.68 -11.38
C SER A 42 2.71 3.93 -12.04
N LEU A 43 3.34 4.77 -11.23
CA LEU A 43 4.17 5.88 -11.71
C LEU A 43 5.60 5.36 -11.90
N ASN A 44 6.07 5.48 -13.14
CA ASN A 44 7.33 4.87 -13.56
C ASN A 44 8.26 5.91 -14.21
N VAL A 45 9.53 5.88 -13.83
CA VAL A 45 10.62 6.74 -14.38
C VAL A 45 11.81 5.90 -14.87
N GLY A 46 11.53 4.71 -15.40
CA GLY A 46 12.49 3.63 -15.67
C GLY A 46 12.31 2.46 -14.69
N TYR A 47 11.81 2.74 -13.49
CA TYR A 47 11.34 1.79 -12.49
C TYR A 47 10.14 2.39 -11.75
N HIS A 48 9.40 1.54 -11.03
CA HIS A 48 8.26 1.98 -10.21
C HIS A 48 8.74 2.81 -9.02
N ILE A 49 8.14 3.99 -8.83
CA ILE A 49 8.48 4.89 -7.72
C ILE A 49 7.31 5.14 -6.77
N CYS A 50 6.08 5.13 -7.28
CA CYS A 50 4.87 5.40 -6.53
C CYS A 50 3.65 4.80 -7.23
N GLY A 51 2.57 4.63 -6.48
CA GLY A 51 1.24 4.36 -6.99
C GLY A 51 0.47 5.61 -7.43
N GLY A 52 -0.75 5.38 -7.87
CA GLY A 52 -1.74 6.41 -8.18
C GLY A 52 -3.12 5.78 -8.35
N SER A 53 -4.13 6.63 -8.54
CA SER A 53 -5.51 6.23 -8.85
C SER A 53 -6.01 6.94 -10.10
N LEU A 54 -6.50 6.20 -11.09
CA LEU A 54 -7.24 6.78 -12.21
C LEU A 54 -8.59 7.29 -11.69
N ILE A 55 -8.87 8.58 -11.86
CA ILE A 55 -10.12 9.22 -11.39
C ILE A 55 -11.07 9.58 -12.53
N ASN A 56 -10.56 9.64 -13.76
CA ASN A 56 -11.30 9.63 -15.01
C ASN A 56 -10.34 9.27 -16.16
N LYS A 57 -10.82 9.22 -17.41
CA LYS A 57 -9.99 8.83 -18.57
C LYS A 57 -8.75 9.70 -18.81
N GLU A 58 -8.64 10.90 -18.25
CA GLU A 58 -7.53 11.83 -18.50
C GLU A 58 -6.71 12.17 -17.26
N TRP A 59 -7.17 11.79 -16.07
CA TRP A 59 -6.61 12.27 -14.82
C TRP A 59 -6.31 11.15 -13.84
N VAL A 60 -5.11 11.20 -13.29
CA VAL A 60 -4.64 10.36 -12.19
C VAL A 60 -4.43 11.22 -10.96
N LEU A 61 -4.85 10.70 -9.81
CA LEU A 61 -4.56 11.25 -8.48
C LEU A 61 -3.38 10.49 -7.87
N SER A 62 -2.43 11.19 -7.26
CA SER A 62 -1.27 10.60 -6.57
C SER A 62 -0.76 11.56 -5.48
N ALA A 63 0.36 11.24 -4.83
CA ALA A 63 0.93 12.03 -3.74
C ALA A 63 1.85 13.12 -4.28
N ALA A 64 1.79 14.32 -3.72
CA ALA A 64 2.66 15.41 -4.14
C ALA A 64 4.14 15.10 -3.91
N HIS A 65 4.49 14.37 -2.85
CA HIS A 65 5.87 13.95 -2.60
C HIS A 65 6.41 12.93 -3.61
N CYS A 66 5.53 12.28 -4.39
CA CYS A 66 5.92 11.44 -5.53
C CYS A 66 6.35 12.26 -6.76
N TYR A 67 6.22 13.60 -6.70
CA TYR A 67 6.67 14.47 -7.77
C TYR A 67 8.15 14.22 -8.10
N HIS A 68 8.43 14.07 -9.39
CA HIS A 68 9.74 13.84 -9.94
C HIS A 68 9.91 14.76 -11.15
N TYR A 69 11.09 15.34 -11.31
CA TYR A 69 11.34 16.33 -12.37
C TYR A 69 11.37 15.70 -13.77
N GLN A 70 11.72 14.41 -13.85
CA GLN A 70 11.66 13.65 -15.10
C GLN A 70 10.20 13.31 -15.45
N ARG A 71 9.92 13.17 -16.75
CA ARG A 71 8.57 12.83 -17.24
C ARG A 71 8.13 11.46 -16.70
N PHE A 72 6.99 11.42 -16.02
CA PHE A 72 6.35 10.18 -15.61
C PHE A 72 5.80 9.42 -16.82
N GLN A 73 6.04 8.11 -16.83
CA GLN A 73 5.19 7.16 -17.53
C GLN A 73 4.16 6.63 -16.53
N VAL A 74 2.89 6.92 -16.78
CA VAL A 74 1.77 6.33 -16.04
C VAL A 74 1.46 4.98 -16.68
N ARG A 75 1.53 3.91 -15.90
CA ARG A 75 1.18 2.55 -16.34
C ARG A 75 -0.15 2.15 -15.71
N LEU A 76 -1.14 1.84 -16.56
CA LEU A 76 -2.47 1.37 -16.16
C LEU A 76 -2.69 -0.07 -16.61
N GLY A 77 -3.60 -0.81 -15.97
CA GLY A 77 -3.90 -2.20 -16.36
C GLY A 77 -2.78 -3.18 -16.05
N GLU A 78 -1.90 -2.80 -15.11
CA GLU A 78 -0.78 -3.58 -14.59
C GLU A 78 -1.25 -4.48 -13.44
N ASN A 79 -0.73 -5.71 -13.39
CA ASN A 79 -0.78 -6.55 -12.20
C ASN A 79 0.62 -7.04 -11.81
N ASN A 80 1.44 -7.45 -12.79
CA ASN A 80 2.84 -7.80 -12.59
C ASN A 80 3.79 -6.84 -13.32
N LEU A 81 4.50 -5.98 -12.57
CA LEU A 81 5.35 -4.93 -13.14
C LEU A 81 6.59 -5.44 -13.92
N GLN A 82 6.88 -6.74 -13.88
CA GLN A 82 8.06 -7.34 -14.52
C GLN A 82 7.75 -8.10 -15.82
N VAL A 83 6.48 -8.26 -16.18
CA VAL A 83 6.09 -9.00 -17.39
C VAL A 83 5.00 -8.24 -18.16
N ILE A 84 4.94 -8.44 -19.46
CA ILE A 84 3.87 -7.88 -20.29
C ILE A 84 2.69 -8.85 -20.26
N GLU A 85 1.57 -8.44 -19.68
CA GLU A 85 0.34 -9.23 -19.52
C GLU A 85 -0.70 -8.92 -20.62
N GLY A 86 -0.45 -7.90 -21.46
CA GLY A 86 -1.26 -7.52 -22.61
C GLY A 86 -2.45 -6.61 -22.26
N SER A 87 -2.52 -6.12 -21.02
CA SER A 87 -3.52 -5.16 -20.57
C SER A 87 -3.00 -3.75 -20.33
N GLU A 88 -1.69 -3.58 -20.43
CA GLU A 88 -1.00 -2.38 -20.03
C GLU A 88 -1.32 -1.23 -20.98
N GLN A 89 -1.57 -0.06 -20.41
CA GLN A 89 -1.56 1.19 -21.13
C GLN A 89 -0.44 2.05 -20.55
N LEU A 90 0.57 2.34 -21.38
CA LEU A 90 1.71 3.15 -21.00
C LEU A 90 1.53 4.56 -21.55
N ILE A 91 1.16 5.50 -20.69
CA ILE A 91 0.79 6.85 -21.08
C ILE A 91 1.69 7.87 -20.39
N LEU A 92 2.33 8.76 -21.14
CA LEU A 92 3.13 9.82 -20.56
C LEU A 92 2.25 10.86 -19.85
N ALA A 93 2.76 11.46 -18.78
CA ALA A 93 2.17 12.64 -18.19
C ALA A 93 2.34 13.86 -19.13
N ALA A 94 1.25 14.57 -19.43
CA ALA A 94 1.28 15.87 -20.09
C ALA A 94 1.46 17.02 -19.11
N LYS A 95 0.87 16.91 -17.91
CA LYS A 95 0.96 17.93 -16.86
C LYS A 95 0.93 17.27 -15.49
N VAL A 96 1.68 17.81 -14.55
CA VAL A 96 1.66 17.41 -13.14
C VAL A 96 1.37 18.66 -12.33
N ILE A 97 0.38 18.59 -11.45
CA ILE A 97 -0.14 19.72 -10.67
C ILE A 97 -0.13 19.31 -9.21
N LEU A 98 0.81 19.86 -8.45
CA LEU A 98 0.88 19.66 -7.01
C LEU A 98 -0.17 20.56 -6.35
N HIS A 99 -0.68 20.15 -5.20
CA HIS A 99 -1.51 21.03 -4.39
C HIS A 99 -0.73 22.31 -4.04
N PRO A 100 -1.30 23.51 -4.20
CA PRO A 100 -0.58 24.77 -3.96
C PRO A 100 -0.16 24.94 -2.49
N GLY A 101 -0.89 24.32 -1.57
CA GLY A 101 -0.55 24.26 -0.14
C GLY A 101 0.30 23.06 0.28
N PHE A 102 0.87 22.28 -0.66
CA PHE A 102 1.72 21.14 -0.30
C PHE A 102 2.95 21.62 0.47
N ASN A 103 3.13 21.08 1.67
CA ASN A 103 4.30 21.36 2.51
C ASN A 103 5.18 20.11 2.60
N ARG A 104 6.40 20.20 2.07
CA ARG A 104 7.35 19.08 2.01
C ARG A 104 7.92 18.66 3.37
N GLU A 105 7.96 19.56 4.35
CA GLU A 105 8.48 19.27 5.69
C GLU A 105 7.45 18.50 6.52
N THR A 106 6.19 18.90 6.43
CA THR A 106 5.09 18.29 7.18
C THR A 106 4.37 17.19 6.41
N ASN A 107 4.56 17.10 5.09
CA ASN A 107 3.71 16.37 4.14
C ASN A 107 2.23 16.76 4.24
N ASP A 108 1.93 17.98 4.66
CA ASP A 108 0.57 18.49 4.63
C ASP A 108 0.13 18.78 3.19
N ASN A 109 -1.15 18.56 2.89
CA ASN A 109 -1.71 18.64 1.53
C ASN A 109 -0.94 17.81 0.48
N ASP A 110 -0.54 16.59 0.85
CA ASP A 110 0.24 15.68 0.02
C ASP A 110 -0.60 15.00 -1.08
N ILE A 111 -1.04 15.81 -2.04
CA ILE A 111 -1.90 15.41 -3.16
C ILE A 111 -1.47 16.11 -4.45
N MET A 112 -1.46 15.37 -5.55
CA MET A 112 -1.22 15.90 -6.88
C MET A 112 -2.14 15.28 -7.92
N LEU A 113 -2.39 16.06 -8.97
CA LEU A 113 -3.09 15.62 -10.18
C LEU A 113 -2.09 15.47 -11.33
N ILE A 114 -2.23 14.37 -12.07
CA ILE A 114 -1.45 14.09 -13.27
C ILE A 114 -2.43 14.03 -14.45
N LYS A 115 -2.26 14.93 -15.43
CA LYS A 115 -2.99 14.88 -16.69
C LYS A 115 -2.25 13.94 -17.64
N LEU A 116 -2.96 12.94 -18.16
CA LEU A 116 -2.44 12.02 -19.17
C LEU A 116 -2.28 12.73 -20.53
N LYS A 117 -1.24 12.39 -21.28
CA LYS A 117 -0.99 12.95 -22.62
C LYS A 117 -2.03 12.51 -23.65
N THR A 118 -2.55 11.30 -23.48
CA THR A 118 -3.68 10.75 -24.24
C THR A 118 -4.68 10.16 -23.26
N PRO A 119 -6.00 10.27 -23.49
CA PRO A 119 -6.97 9.61 -22.63
C PRO A 119 -6.74 8.09 -22.57
N ALA A 120 -6.91 7.49 -21.40
CA ALA A 120 -6.92 6.05 -21.20
C ALA A 120 -8.13 5.42 -21.88
N ILE A 121 -7.93 4.23 -22.44
CA ILE A 121 -8.98 3.42 -23.05
C ILE A 121 -9.65 2.61 -21.94
N LEU A 122 -10.82 3.06 -21.50
CA LEU A 122 -11.53 2.43 -20.40
C LEU A 122 -12.04 1.03 -20.79
N ASN A 123 -11.82 0.06 -19.91
CA ASN A 123 -12.25 -1.33 -20.06
C ASN A 123 -12.27 -2.03 -18.68
N ARG A 124 -12.55 -3.34 -18.64
CA ARG A 124 -12.63 -4.10 -17.38
C ARG A 124 -11.36 -4.09 -16.52
N LYS A 125 -10.18 -3.79 -17.11
CA LYS A 125 -8.88 -3.75 -16.44
C LYS A 125 -8.35 -2.32 -16.22
N VAL A 126 -9.00 -1.33 -16.83
CA VAL A 126 -8.64 0.09 -16.72
C VAL A 126 -9.92 0.90 -16.57
N ALA A 127 -10.24 1.30 -15.35
CA ALA A 127 -11.49 1.99 -15.03
C ALA A 127 -11.25 2.98 -13.89
N PRO A 128 -11.92 4.15 -13.89
CA PRO A 128 -11.72 5.14 -12.86
C PRO A 128 -12.38 4.73 -11.53
N ILE A 129 -11.82 5.21 -10.42
CA ILE A 129 -12.47 5.16 -9.10
C ILE A 129 -13.26 6.45 -8.84
N SER A 130 -14.38 6.32 -8.12
CA SER A 130 -15.18 7.48 -7.72
C SER A 130 -14.52 8.24 -6.57
N LEU A 131 -14.60 9.58 -6.63
CA LEU A 131 -14.17 10.46 -5.54
C LEU A 131 -15.22 10.49 -4.41
N PRO A 132 -14.79 10.73 -3.16
CA PRO A 132 -15.71 10.78 -2.03
C PRO A 132 -16.55 12.05 -2.06
N ARG A 133 -17.81 11.93 -1.65
CA ARG A 133 -18.71 13.07 -1.39
C ARG A 133 -18.73 13.49 0.08
N SER A 134 -18.23 12.64 0.95
CA SER A 134 -18.13 12.85 2.39
C SER A 134 -16.94 12.07 2.94
N CYS A 135 -16.45 12.47 4.11
CA CYS A 135 -15.42 11.72 4.82
C CYS A 135 -15.97 10.35 5.28
N ALA A 136 -15.12 9.32 5.23
CA ALA A 136 -15.44 8.02 5.80
C ALA A 136 -15.29 8.04 7.33
N SER A 137 -16.15 7.31 8.04
CA SER A 137 -16.16 7.26 9.50
C SER A 137 -15.03 6.38 10.06
N THR A 138 -14.59 6.66 11.28
CA THR A 138 -13.70 5.77 12.05
C THR A 138 -14.23 4.33 12.08
N GLY A 139 -13.32 3.36 12.01
CA GLY A 139 -13.63 1.94 11.99
C GLY A 139 -14.06 1.40 10.62
N THR A 140 -14.32 2.26 9.64
CA THR A 140 -14.63 1.82 8.27
C THR A 140 -13.49 0.97 7.74
N ARG A 141 -13.82 -0.22 7.20
CA ARG A 141 -12.85 -1.10 6.56
C ARG A 141 -12.54 -0.60 5.17
N CYS A 142 -11.27 -0.47 4.88
CA CYS A 142 -10.77 0.05 3.61
C CYS A 142 -9.72 -0.91 3.04
N LEU A 143 -9.56 -0.87 1.73
CA LEU A 143 -8.56 -1.61 0.97
C LEU A 143 -7.44 -0.66 0.56
N ILE A 144 -6.21 -1.10 0.77
CA ILE A 144 -4.99 -0.44 0.31
C ILE A 144 -4.31 -1.37 -0.67
N SER A 145 -3.70 -0.82 -1.71
CA SER A 145 -3.00 -1.60 -2.70
C SER A 145 -1.79 -0.88 -3.27
N GLY A 146 -0.79 -1.67 -3.67
CA GLY A 146 0.41 -1.15 -4.30
C GLY A 146 1.49 -2.19 -4.53
N TRP A 147 2.62 -1.70 -5.07
CA TRP A 147 3.83 -2.48 -5.34
C TRP A 147 5.00 -1.98 -4.49
N GLY A 148 4.72 -1.39 -3.32
CA GLY A 148 5.71 -0.97 -2.37
C GLY A 148 6.38 -2.14 -1.63
N ASP A 149 7.50 -1.83 -0.98
CA ASP A 149 8.36 -2.75 -0.26
C ASP A 149 7.57 -3.62 0.74
N THR A 150 8.08 -4.81 0.99
CA THR A 150 7.35 -5.89 1.65
C THR A 150 7.98 -6.27 2.97
N LYS A 151 9.22 -5.85 3.22
CA LYS A 151 10.00 -6.22 4.40
C LYS A 151 10.57 -4.97 5.06
N SER A 152 10.55 -4.92 6.39
CA SER A 152 11.09 -3.80 7.17
C SER A 152 12.63 -3.71 7.18
N HIS A 153 13.32 -4.70 6.59
CA HIS A 153 14.79 -4.85 6.69
C HIS A 153 15.51 -5.18 5.38
N TYR A 154 14.81 -5.52 4.28
CA TYR A 154 15.39 -5.81 2.97
C TYR A 154 14.47 -5.33 1.85
N VAL A 155 14.99 -4.52 0.92
CA VAL A 155 14.19 -4.00 -0.21
C VAL A 155 13.89 -5.13 -1.19
N ASP A 156 12.69 -5.68 -1.12
CA ASP A 156 12.17 -6.66 -2.09
C ASP A 156 10.80 -6.18 -2.58
N TYR A 157 10.82 -5.52 -3.74
CA TYR A 157 9.61 -4.99 -4.35
C TYR A 157 8.78 -6.14 -4.91
N PRO A 158 7.49 -6.25 -4.52
CA PRO A 158 6.64 -7.31 -4.99
C PRO A 158 6.38 -7.11 -6.47
N LYS A 159 6.59 -8.18 -7.24
CA LYS A 159 6.31 -8.19 -8.67
C LYS A 159 4.82 -7.99 -8.93
N LEU A 160 3.99 -8.66 -8.13
CA LEU A 160 2.54 -8.68 -8.20
C LEU A 160 1.93 -7.60 -7.31
N LEU A 161 0.79 -7.04 -7.74
CA LEU A 161 0.03 -6.08 -6.95
C LEU A 161 -0.41 -6.72 -5.63
N ARG A 162 -0.20 -6.01 -4.53
CA ARG A 162 -0.55 -6.46 -3.19
C ARG A 162 -1.69 -5.64 -2.61
N CYS A 163 -2.47 -6.30 -1.76
CA CYS A 163 -3.69 -5.80 -1.16
C CYS A 163 -3.63 -5.99 0.36
N LEU A 164 -4.19 -5.05 1.10
CA LEU A 164 -4.39 -5.19 2.54
C LEU A 164 -5.66 -4.47 2.99
N HIS A 165 -6.45 -5.15 3.82
CA HIS A 165 -7.59 -4.53 4.47
C HIS A 165 -7.17 -3.90 5.79
N VAL A 166 -7.53 -2.63 5.99
CA VAL A 166 -7.23 -1.85 7.20
C VAL A 166 -8.47 -1.09 7.66
N PRO A 167 -8.69 -0.94 8.98
CA PRO A 167 -9.69 -0.01 9.49
C PRO A 167 -9.15 1.43 9.48
N LEU A 168 -10.03 2.40 9.29
CA LEU A 168 -9.73 3.80 9.64
C LEU A 168 -9.63 3.95 11.15
N LEU A 169 -8.59 4.63 11.61
CA LEU A 169 -8.41 4.98 13.02
C LEU A 169 -9.10 6.32 13.32
N SER A 170 -9.39 6.57 14.60
CA SER A 170 -9.86 7.88 15.05
C SER A 170 -8.74 8.92 15.01
N ASP A 171 -9.12 10.20 14.93
CA ASP A 171 -8.17 11.31 15.03
C ASP A 171 -7.42 11.29 16.37
N ALA A 172 -8.08 10.85 17.45
CA ALA A 172 -7.46 10.69 18.76
C ALA A 172 -6.34 9.62 18.74
N GLU A 173 -6.59 8.47 18.13
CA GLU A 173 -5.57 7.43 17.96
C GLU A 173 -4.43 7.91 17.06
N CYS A 174 -4.74 8.55 15.94
CA CYS A 174 -3.76 9.19 15.06
C CYS A 174 -2.84 10.15 15.82
N GLN A 175 -3.44 11.08 16.56
CA GLN A 175 -2.73 12.12 17.29
C GLN A 175 -1.91 11.54 18.45
N ALA A 176 -2.42 10.50 19.13
CA ALA A 176 -1.68 9.80 20.17
C ALA A 176 -0.44 9.07 19.62
N SER A 177 -0.53 8.51 18.41
CA SER A 177 0.59 7.87 17.73
C SER A 177 1.58 8.87 17.13
N TYR A 178 1.11 10.05 16.70
CA TYR A 178 1.91 11.07 16.02
C TYR A 178 1.66 12.49 16.58
N PRO A 179 2.06 12.77 17.84
CA PRO A 179 1.77 14.05 18.48
C PRO A 179 2.27 15.24 17.65
N SER A 180 1.36 16.17 17.34
CA SER A 180 1.62 17.40 16.58
C SER A 180 2.12 17.19 15.14
N ARG A 181 1.90 16.00 14.55
CA ARG A 181 2.29 15.71 13.16
C ARG A 181 1.12 15.38 12.24
N ILE A 182 -0.09 15.25 12.77
CA ILE A 182 -1.32 14.98 12.02
C ILE A 182 -2.11 16.27 11.88
N THR A 183 -2.57 16.53 10.66
CA THR A 183 -3.45 17.65 10.31
C THR A 183 -4.81 17.10 9.90
N GLU A 184 -5.80 17.97 9.75
CA GLU A 184 -7.12 17.63 9.16
C GLU A 184 -7.00 17.08 7.72
N ASN A 185 -5.89 17.37 7.04
CA ASN A 185 -5.58 16.85 5.70
C ASN A 185 -4.86 15.50 5.74
N MET A 186 -4.85 14.78 6.87
CA MET A 186 -4.31 13.41 6.99
C MET A 186 -5.36 12.44 7.54
N VAL A 187 -5.15 11.14 7.35
CA VAL A 187 -5.92 10.05 8.00
C VAL A 187 -4.94 8.94 8.38
N CYS A 188 -5.24 8.18 9.42
CA CYS A 188 -4.52 6.93 9.70
C CYS A 188 -5.44 5.75 9.44
N ALA A 189 -4.87 4.70 8.89
CA ALA A 189 -5.53 3.44 8.67
C ALA A 189 -4.54 2.33 8.98
N GLY A 190 -4.97 1.30 9.73
CA GLY A 190 -4.10 0.20 10.12
C GLY A 190 -4.43 -0.35 11.49
N PHE A 191 -3.44 -1.02 12.08
CA PHE A 191 -3.59 -1.70 13.37
C PHE A 191 -2.57 -1.15 14.35
N LEU A 192 -3.01 -0.68 15.52
CA LEU A 192 -2.12 -0.11 16.54
C LEU A 192 -1.05 -1.10 17.06
N GLY A 193 -1.33 -2.40 16.97
CA GLY A 193 -0.38 -3.47 17.30
C GLY A 193 0.74 -3.68 16.27
N GLY A 194 0.72 -2.98 15.14
CA GLY A 194 1.68 -3.15 14.06
C GLY A 194 1.47 -4.44 13.26
N GLY A 195 2.51 -4.89 12.56
CA GLY A 195 2.52 -6.13 11.78
C GLY A 195 1.75 -6.09 10.45
N LYS A 196 0.97 -5.03 10.19
CA LYS A 196 0.22 -4.84 8.93
C LYS A 196 0.24 -3.39 8.46
N ASP A 197 0.90 -3.07 7.33
CA ASP A 197 1.05 -1.67 6.85
C ASP A 197 1.57 -1.53 5.39
N SER A 198 1.34 -0.40 4.70
CA SER A 198 1.71 -0.09 3.30
C SER A 198 3.12 0.49 3.11
N CYS A 199 4.13 -0.14 2.53
CA CYS A 199 5.52 0.36 2.62
C CYS A 199 5.97 1.37 1.55
N GLN A 200 7.28 1.64 1.52
CA GLN A 200 7.94 2.48 0.52
C GLN A 200 7.55 2.03 -0.90
N GLY A 201 7.01 2.92 -1.72
CA GLY A 201 6.50 2.60 -3.07
C GLY A 201 4.98 2.49 -3.16
N ASP A 202 4.28 2.31 -2.04
CA ASP A 202 2.80 2.39 -2.01
C ASP A 202 2.29 3.83 -1.99
N SER A 203 3.17 4.80 -1.70
CA SER A 203 2.88 6.23 -1.76
C SER A 203 2.18 6.60 -3.06
N GLY A 204 1.15 7.43 -2.98
CA GLY A 204 0.33 7.78 -4.13
C GLY A 204 -0.79 6.79 -4.42
N GLY A 205 -0.68 5.54 -3.95
CA GLY A 205 -1.67 4.49 -4.12
C GLY A 205 -3.02 4.77 -3.43
N PRO A 206 -4.06 4.03 -3.82
CA PRO A 206 -5.41 4.21 -3.31
C PRO A 206 -5.60 3.68 -1.88
N LEU A 207 -6.38 4.42 -1.08
CA LEU A 207 -7.12 3.92 0.07
C LEU A 207 -8.62 3.97 -0.28
N VAL A 208 -9.24 2.82 -0.48
CA VAL A 208 -10.63 2.70 -0.93
C VAL A 208 -11.50 2.15 0.20
N CYS A 209 -12.53 2.89 0.56
CA CYS A 209 -13.51 2.49 1.58
C CYS A 209 -14.88 2.39 0.90
N ASN A 210 -15.57 1.25 1.04
CA ASN A 210 -16.87 1.01 0.40
C ASN A 210 -16.90 1.29 -1.11
N GLY A 211 -15.81 1.00 -1.84
CA GLY A 211 -15.70 1.24 -3.29
C GLY A 211 -15.50 2.71 -3.69
N VAL A 212 -15.23 3.59 -2.72
CA VAL A 212 -14.99 5.02 -2.95
C VAL A 212 -13.60 5.41 -2.45
N TYR A 213 -12.90 6.22 -3.23
CA TYR A 213 -11.60 6.77 -2.82
C TYR A 213 -11.76 7.58 -1.54
N THR A 214 -10.89 7.43 -0.54
CA THR A 214 -11.03 8.13 0.74
C THR A 214 -9.91 9.15 1.00
N LYS A 215 -8.64 8.82 0.76
CA LYS A 215 -7.50 9.77 0.82
C LYS A 215 -6.20 9.15 0.34
N LEU A 216 -5.19 9.98 0.12
CA LEU A 216 -3.80 9.55 0.02
C LEU A 216 -3.26 9.17 1.39
N GLN A 217 -2.74 7.95 1.48
CA GLN A 217 -2.14 7.47 2.71
C GLN A 217 -0.86 8.24 3.00
N ARG A 218 -0.81 8.90 4.17
CA ARG A 218 0.47 9.14 4.83
C ARG A 218 0.68 8.03 5.85
N LYS A 219 1.56 7.09 5.51
CA LYS A 219 2.08 6.11 6.48
C LYS A 219 3.07 6.77 7.42
N ARG A 220 2.90 6.49 8.71
CA ARG A 220 4.01 6.01 9.53
C ARG A 220 3.48 4.84 10.35
N VAL A 221 4.29 3.81 10.51
CA VAL A 221 4.05 2.67 11.40
C VAL A 221 4.30 3.14 12.82
N PHE A 222 3.49 2.67 13.76
CA PHE A 222 3.86 2.66 15.18
C PHE A 222 4.99 1.64 15.35
N ASN A 223 6.25 2.09 15.46
CA ASN A 223 7.32 1.22 15.93
C ASN A 223 7.25 1.17 17.47
N PRO A 224 6.86 0.04 18.10
CA PRO A 224 6.80 -0.06 19.55
C PRO A 224 8.17 0.14 20.23
N MET A 225 9.29 0.09 19.48
CA MET A 225 10.63 0.37 20.05
C MET A 225 10.84 1.79 20.59
N TYR A 226 9.96 2.76 20.29
CA TYR A 226 10.10 4.11 20.86
C TYR A 226 9.36 4.34 22.19
N LYS A 227 8.67 3.33 22.76
CA LYS A 227 8.08 3.45 24.10
C LYS A 227 9.00 2.99 25.25
N THR A 228 10.13 2.34 24.99
CA THR A 228 10.99 1.76 26.04
C THR A 228 12.03 2.69 26.66
N HIS A 229 12.21 3.93 26.19
CA HIS A 229 13.21 4.84 26.78
C HIS A 229 12.66 6.00 27.64
N ARG A 230 11.36 6.04 27.95
CA ARG A 230 10.79 7.07 28.85
C ARG A 230 10.24 6.57 30.19
N ARG A 231 10.55 5.33 30.59
CA ARG A 231 10.13 4.76 31.89
C ARG A 231 11.27 4.32 32.82
N LEU A 232 12.52 4.70 32.56
CA LEU A 232 13.67 4.38 33.43
C LEU A 232 14.46 5.59 33.95
N SER A 233 13.91 6.81 33.90
CA SER A 233 14.57 8.01 34.46
C SER A 233 13.73 8.81 35.45
N ARG A 234 12.68 8.20 36.01
CA ARG A 234 11.97 8.73 37.19
C ARG A 234 11.60 7.58 38.13
N GLY A 235 12.50 7.29 39.07
CA GLY A 235 12.23 6.38 40.17
C GLY A 235 13.50 5.88 40.85
N HIS A 236 13.87 6.55 41.94
CA HIS A 236 14.94 6.30 42.90
C HIS A 236 16.34 6.78 42.49
#